data_AF-A0A0M2V3J8-F1
#
_entry.id   AF-A0A0M2V3J8-F1
#
_cell.length_a   1.000
_cell.length_b   1.000
_cell.length_c   1.000
_cell.angle_alpha   90.00
_cell.angle_beta   90.00
_cell.angle_gamma   90.00
#
_symmetry.space_group_name_H-M   'P 1'
#
loop_
_entity.id
_entity.type
_entity.pdbx_description
1 polymer ?
#
loop_
_entity_poly.entity_id
_entity_poly.type
_entity_poly.pdbx_seq_one_letter_code
_entity_poly.pdbx_strand_id
1 'polypeptide(L)' 'MKRDSKVFLAVAVILSIINLIDFIFYGQKIGYLALAIGFSLMAFGTYRDNNIASLFGAVIVICGFTAKWFLDYDLF' A
#
# COMPACT_ATOMS: atom_id res chain seq x y z
N MET A 1 -1.36 -3.95 21.52
CA MET A 1 -0.42 -4.00 20.38
C MET A 1 1.00 -4.20 20.86
N LYS A 2 1.69 -5.22 20.33
CA LYS A 2 3.11 -5.45 20.54
C LYS A 2 3.93 -4.32 19.90
N ARG A 3 5.18 -4.12 20.35
CA ARG A 3 6.08 -3.07 19.80
C ARG A 3 6.24 -3.21 18.29
N ASP A 4 6.37 -4.43 17.81
CA ASP A 4 6.56 -4.74 16.40
C ASP A 4 5.32 -4.38 15.56
N SER A 5 4.12 -4.59 16.09
CA SER A 5 2.87 -4.16 15.46
C SER A 5 2.77 -2.64 15.32
N LYS A 6 3.32 -1.88 16.29
CA LYS A 6 3.34 -0.41 16.22
C LYS A 6 4.29 0.08 15.13
N VAL A 7 5.48 -0.54 15.03
CA VAL A 7 6.45 -0.23 13.98
C VAL A 7 5.87 -0.55 12.60
N PHE A 8 5.27 -1.73 12.45
CA PHE A 8 4.64 -2.13 11.19
C PHE A 8 3.51 -1.18 10.78
N LEU A 9 2.63 -0.82 11.73
CA LEU A 9 1.57 0.16 11.48
C LEU A 9 2.13 1.51 11.02
N ALA A 10 3.15 2.03 11.70
CA ALA A 10 3.76 3.31 11.32
C ALA A 10 4.35 3.26 9.91
N VAL A 11 5.07 2.18 9.57
CA VAL A 11 5.65 1.98 8.23
C VAL A 11 4.54 1.91 7.18
N ALA A 12 3.49 1.13 7.41
CA ALA A 12 2.37 1.01 6.48
C ALA A 12 1.66 2.36 6.24
N VAL A 13 1.46 3.17 7.29
CA VAL A 13 0.87 4.51 7.15
C VAL A 13 1.78 5.43 6.33
N ILE A 14 3.08 5.46 6.62
CA ILE A 14 4.04 6.30 5.90
C ILE A 14 4.07 5.91 4.41
N LEU A 15 4.14 4.62 4.11
CA LEU A 15 4.16 4.12 2.73
C LEU A 15 2.85 4.43 1.99
N SER A 16 1.70 4.36 2.67
CA SER A 16 0.43 4.78 2.10
C SER A 16 0.45 6.25 1.69
N ILE A 17 0.88 7.14 2.59
CA ILE A 17 0.94 8.58 2.34
C ILE A 17 1.89 8.90 1.18
N ILE A 18 3.08 8.28 1.13
CA ILE A 18 4.04 8.47 0.04
C ILE A 18 3.40 8.10 -1.30
N ASN A 19 2.76 6.93 -1.39
CA ASN A 19 2.12 6.50 -2.65
C ASN A 19 0.91 7.35 -3.02
N LEU A 20 0.18 7.92 -2.05
CA LEU A 20 -0.90 8.86 -2.31
C LEU A 20 -0.36 10.20 -2.88
N ILE A 21 0.72 10.71 -2.30
CA ILE A 21 1.42 11.90 -2.82
C ILE A 21 1.93 11.60 -4.24
N ASP A 22 2.57 10.46 -4.45
CA ASP A 22 3.07 10.08 -5.77
C ASP A 22 1.93 9.98 -6.79
N PHE A 23 0.79 9.44 -6.41
CA PHE A 23 -0.40 9.40 -7.27
C PHE A 23 -0.86 10.81 -7.67
N ILE A 24 -0.89 11.76 -6.73
CA ILE A 24 -1.34 13.14 -6.99
C ILE A 24 -0.36 13.89 -7.90
N PHE A 25 0.95 13.75 -7.67
CA PHE A 25 1.97 14.56 -8.36
C PHE A 25 2.60 13.91 -9.60
N TYR A 26 2.66 12.58 -9.67
CA TYR A 26 3.37 11.84 -10.74
C TYR A 26 2.43 11.14 -11.74
N GLY A 27 1.28 11.75 -12.02
CA GLY A 27 0.45 11.41 -13.17
C GLY A 27 -0.65 10.38 -12.94
N GLN A 28 -1.16 10.25 -11.70
CA GLN A 28 -2.34 9.44 -11.38
C GLN A 28 -2.27 7.98 -11.86
N LYS A 29 -1.08 7.39 -11.84
CA LYS A 29 -0.90 5.99 -12.27
C LYS A 29 -1.58 5.04 -11.30
N ILE A 30 -2.28 4.05 -11.85
CA ILE A 30 -3.11 3.09 -11.08
C ILE A 30 -2.25 2.32 -10.06
N GLY A 31 -0.98 2.05 -10.36
CA GLY A 31 -0.05 1.40 -9.43
C GLY A 31 0.12 2.14 -8.11
N TYR A 32 0.27 3.48 -8.14
CA TYR A 32 0.40 4.29 -6.91
C TYR A 32 -0.87 4.28 -6.07
N LEU A 33 -2.04 4.35 -6.72
CA LEU A 33 -3.32 4.28 -6.03
C LEU A 33 -3.53 2.92 -5.34
N ALA A 34 -3.23 1.83 -6.06
CA ALA A 34 -3.31 0.48 -5.51
C ALA A 34 -2.37 0.29 -4.31
N LEU A 35 -1.13 0.80 -4.39
CA LEU A 35 -0.19 0.77 -3.29
C LEU A 35 -0.70 1.57 -2.08
N ALA A 36 -1.22 2.78 -2.28
CA ALA A 36 -1.78 3.60 -1.21
C ALA A 36 -2.96 2.89 -0.50
N ILE A 37 -3.87 2.28 -1.27
CA ILE A 37 -5.00 1.53 -0.72
C ILE A 37 -4.52 0.28 0.02
N GLY A 38 -3.61 -0.49 -0.56
CA GLY A 38 -3.10 -1.73 0.04
C GLY A 38 -2.35 -1.49 1.35
N PHE A 39 -1.49 -0.47 1.40
CA PHE A 39 -0.80 -0.08 2.64
C PHE A 39 -1.77 0.49 3.69
N SER A 40 -2.80 1.24 3.29
CA SER A 40 -3.84 1.70 4.20
C SER A 40 -4.63 0.53 4.82
N LEU A 41 -4.94 -0.48 4.01
CA LEU A 41 -5.66 -1.67 4.48
C LEU A 41 -4.80 -2.53 5.42
N MET A 42 -3.49 -2.64 5.14
CA MET A 42 -2.53 -3.27 6.06
C MET A 42 -2.41 -2.51 7.39
N ALA A 43 -2.35 -1.18 7.35
CA ALA A 43 -2.33 -0.36 8.56
C ALA A 43 -3.62 -0.55 9.38
N PHE A 44 -4.78 -0.55 8.72
CA PHE A 44 -6.07 -0.78 9.36
C PHE A 44 -6.18 -2.19 9.97
N GLY A 45 -5.76 -3.22 9.23
CA GLY A 45 -5.73 -4.59 9.71
C GLY A 45 -4.82 -4.74 10.93
N THR A 46 -3.65 -4.12 10.92
CA THR A 46 -2.71 -4.11 12.05
C THR A 46 -3.27 -3.36 13.26
N TYR A 47 -3.98 -2.25 13.04
CA TYR A 47 -4.64 -1.48 14.11
C TYR A 47 -5.77 -2.27 14.78
N ARG A 48 -6.53 -3.03 13.99
CA ARG A 48 -7.67 -3.83 14.45
C ARG A 48 -7.29 -5.24 14.90
N ASP A 49 -6.01 -5.60 14.85
CA ASP A 49 -5.51 -6.97 15.07
C ASP A 49 -6.25 -8.01 14.18
N ASN A 50 -6.63 -7.58 12.96
CA ASN A 50 -7.35 -8.38 11.99
C ASN A 50 -6.39 -8.84 10.88
N ASN A 51 -5.99 -10.11 10.98
CA ASN A 51 -5.08 -10.73 10.01
C ASN A 51 -5.66 -10.79 8.59
N ILE A 52 -6.99 -10.90 8.43
CA ILE A 52 -7.64 -11.00 7.11
C ILE A 52 -7.50 -9.67 6.37
N ALA A 53 -7.77 -8.55 7.02
CA ALA A 53 -7.62 -7.22 6.41
C ALA A 53 -6.15 -6.93 6.03
N SER A 54 -5.21 -7.35 6.88
CA SER A 54 -3.78 -7.23 6.60
C SER A 54 -3.36 -8.09 5.39
N LEU A 55 -3.91 -9.30 5.28
CA LEU A 55 -3.64 -10.21 4.16
C LEU A 55 -4.17 -9.64 2.83
N PHE A 56 -5.40 -9.14 2.80
CA PHE A 56 -5.94 -8.47 1.61
C PHE A 56 -5.11 -7.24 1.24
N GLY A 57 -4.67 -6.45 2.22
CA GLY A 57 -3.82 -5.29 1.98
C GLY A 57 -2.47 -5.70 1.36
N ALA A 58 -1.87 -6.79 1.83
CA ALA A 58 -0.63 -7.32 1.27
C ALA A 58 -0.81 -7.79 -0.18
N VAL A 59 -1.91 -8.50 -0.49
CA VAL A 59 -2.22 -8.93 -1.87
C VAL A 59 -2.37 -7.72 -2.78
N ILE A 60 -3.09 -6.68 -2.34
CA ILE A 60 -3.25 -5.43 -3.11
C ILE A 60 -1.90 -4.74 -3.33
N VAL A 61 -1.03 -4.69 -2.33
CA VAL A 61 0.31 -4.10 -2.49
C VAL A 61 1.15 -4.85 -3.52
N ILE A 62 1.11 -6.19 -3.53
CA ILE A 62 1.80 -6.99 -4.55
C ILE A 62 1.26 -6.64 -5.94
N CYS A 63 -0.07 -6.64 -6.12
CA CYS A 63 -0.68 -6.25 -7.38
C CYS A 63 -0.34 -4.81 -7.79
N GLY A 64 -0.29 -3.88 -6.83
CA GLY A 64 0.07 -2.48 -7.07
C GLY A 64 1.51 -2.31 -7.53
N PHE A 65 2.45 -3.07 -6.95
CA PHE A 65 3.82 -3.12 -7.44
C PHE A 65 3.89 -3.70 -8.85
N THR A 66 3.19 -4.80 -9.12
CA THR A 66 3.13 -5.36 -10.48
C THR A 66 2.58 -4.35 -11.47
N ALA A 67 1.50 -3.64 -11.14
CA ALA A 67 0.95 -2.61 -12.02
C ALA A 67 1.93 -1.45 -12.25
N LYS A 68 2.60 -0.97 -11.19
CA LYS A 68 3.57 0.12 -11.29
C LYS A 68 4.81 -0.25 -12.13
N TRP A 69 5.24 -1.50 -12.09
CA TRP A 69 6.50 -1.92 -12.73
C TRP A 69 6.31 -2.63 -14.07
N PHE A 70 5.24 -3.39 -14.26
CA PHE A 70 4.96 -4.05 -15.53
C PHE A 70 4.04 -3.20 -16.41
N LEU A 71 2.85 -2.82 -15.91
CA LEU A 71 1.86 -2.14 -16.75
C LEU A 71 2.24 -0.71 -17.15
N ASP A 72 2.94 0.01 -16.27
CA ASP A 72 3.35 1.39 -16.53
C ASP A 72 4.67 1.52 -17.34
N TYR A 73 5.46 0.45 -17.47
CA TYR A 73 6.68 0.43 -18.31
C TYR A 73 6.44 -0.15 -19.71
N ASP A 74 5.44 -1.01 -19.90
CA ASP A 74 5.14 -1.65 -21.20
C ASP A 74 4.35 -0.76 -22.18
N LEU A 75 4.00 0.48 -21.81
CA LEU A 75 3.21 1.41 -22.63
C LEU A 75 4.04 2.47 -23.37
N PHE A 76 5.37 2.29 -23.48
CA PHE A 76 6.26 3.13 -24.30
C PHE A 76 6.89 2.36 -25.46
#